data_AF-A0A1Q3WZJ1-F1
#
_entry.id   AF-A0A1Q3WZJ1-F1
#
_cell.length_a   1.000
_cell.length_b   1.000
_cell.length_c   1.000
_cell.angle_alpha   90.00
_cell.angle_beta   90.00
_cell.angle_gamma   90.00
#
_symmetry.space_group_name_H-M   'P 1'
#
loop_
_entity.id
_entity.type
_entity.pdbx_description
1 polymer ?
#
loop_
_entity_poly.entity_id
_entity_poly.type
_entity_poly.pdbx_seq_one_letter_code
_entity_poly.pdbx_strand_id
1 'polypeptide(L)'
;MAAAGAALALLAIHCNAYAQDGIQGINEANSKVRSYFDAGTNLMYAVGALLGLIGAVKVYQKWNSGDQDTGKVAAAWFGSCIFLVVVATVIKSFFGV
;
A
#
# COMPACT_ATOMS: atom_id res chain seq x y z
N MET A 1 -50.27 6.02 24.08
CA MET A 1 -49.48 7.27 24.01
C MET A 1 -47.98 7.08 24.29
N ALA A 2 -47.55 6.10 25.10
CA ALA A 2 -46.11 5.87 25.37
C ALA A 2 -45.29 5.36 24.17
N ALA A 3 -45.86 4.49 23.32
CA ALA A 3 -45.16 3.92 22.16
C ALA A 3 -44.81 4.97 21.08
N ALA A 4 -45.66 5.98 20.90
CA ALA A 4 -45.42 7.06 19.95
C ALA A 4 -44.27 7.99 20.38
N GLY A 5 -44.11 8.22 21.70
CA GLY A 5 -43.00 9.00 22.26
C GLY A 5 -41.64 8.29 22.12
N ALA A 6 -41.61 6.97 22.33
CA ALA A 6 -40.39 6.16 22.15
C ALA A 6 -39.94 6.12 20.67
N ALA A 7 -40.88 6.03 19.73
CA ALA A 7 -40.60 6.09 18.30
C ALA A 7 -40.03 7.45 17.88
N LEU A 8 -40.58 8.56 18.40
CA LEU A 8 -40.04 9.90 18.14
C LEU A 8 -38.63 10.09 18.73
N ALA A 9 -38.38 9.58 19.92
CA ALA A 9 -37.06 9.63 20.56
C ALA A 9 -36.00 8.84 19.76
N LEU A 10 -36.35 7.65 19.28
CA LEU A 10 -35.48 6.87 18.39
C LEU A 10 -35.18 7.61 17.08
N LEU A 11 -36.18 8.25 16.46
CA LEU A 11 -36.00 9.06 15.26
C LEU A 11 -35.10 10.29 15.49
N ALA A 12 -35.22 10.95 16.64
CA ALA A 12 -34.37 12.08 17.01
C ALA A 12 -32.91 11.68 17.24
N ILE A 13 -32.66 10.52 17.85
CA ILE A 13 -31.30 9.97 18.03
C ILE A 13 -30.68 9.56 16.68
N HIS A 14 -31.48 9.01 15.75
CA HIS A 14 -31.03 8.72 14.40
C HIS A 14 -30.68 9.99 13.61
N CYS A 15 -31.40 11.10 13.78
CA CYS A 15 -31.10 12.36 13.09
C CYS A 15 -29.75 12.96 13.53
N ASN A 16 -29.40 12.83 14.81
CA ASN A 16 -28.08 13.26 15.33
C ASN A 16 -26.92 12.35 14.84
N ALA A 17 -27.21 11.13 14.38
CA ALA A 17 -26.21 10.22 13.82
C ALA A 17 -25.81 10.57 12.37
N TYR A 18 -26.55 11.45 11.68
CA TYR A 18 -26.24 11.89 10.31
C TYR A 18 -25.55 13.26 10.23
N ALA A 19 -25.21 13.87 11.38
CA ALA A 19 -24.30 15.01 11.46
C ALA A 19 -22.92 14.55 11.93
N GLN A 20 -22.36 13.54 11.26
CA GLN A 20 -20.95 13.18 11.43
C GLN A 20 -20.16 14.39 10.94
N ASP A 21 -19.45 15.07 11.85
CA ASP A 21 -18.66 16.26 11.54
C ASP A 21 -17.79 15.93 10.30
N GLY A 22 -17.93 16.71 9.23
CA GLY A 22 -17.24 16.43 7.97
C GLY A 22 -15.72 16.30 8.17
N ILE A 23 -15.19 16.99 9.18
CA ILE A 23 -13.79 16.89 9.62
C ILE A 23 -13.50 15.53 10.28
N GLN A 24 -14.41 14.99 11.09
CA GLN A 24 -14.29 13.63 11.62
C GLN A 24 -14.31 12.59 10.50
N GLY A 25 -15.22 12.70 9.53
CA GLY A 25 -15.28 11.78 8.39
C GLY A 25 -14.01 11.80 7.54
N ILE A 26 -13.44 13.00 7.29
CA ILE A 26 -12.17 13.16 6.59
C ILE A 26 -11.01 12.54 7.40
N ASN A 27 -10.98 12.74 8.71
CA ASN A 27 -9.95 12.17 9.57
C ASN A 27 -10.04 10.64 9.66
N GLU A 28 -11.26 10.09 9.72
CA GLU A 28 -11.49 8.64 9.71
C GLU A 28 -11.08 8.02 8.37
N ALA A 29 -11.42 8.65 7.25
CA ALA A 29 -10.97 8.24 5.93
C ALA A 29 -9.43 8.28 5.80
N ASN A 30 -8.77 9.32 6.33
CA ASN A 30 -7.31 9.44 6.33
C ASN A 30 -6.66 8.30 7.13
N SER A 31 -7.20 7.98 8.31
CA SER A 31 -6.76 6.85 9.14
C SER A 31 -6.93 5.50 8.43
N LYS A 32 -8.08 5.27 7.78
CA LYS A 32 -8.33 4.06 7.00
C LYS A 32 -7.37 3.92 5.83
N VAL A 33 -7.16 4.99 5.07
CA VAL A 33 -6.21 5.02 3.95
C VAL A 33 -4.79 4.67 4.44
N ARG A 34 -4.32 5.27 5.54
CA ARG A 34 -3.02 4.92 6.17
C ARG A 34 -2.94 3.46 6.60
N SER A 35 -4.01 2.88 7.13
CA SER A 35 -4.03 1.46 7.51
C SER A 35 -3.82 0.51 6.32
N TYR A 36 -4.27 0.90 5.12
CA TYR A 36 -4.04 0.10 3.91
C TYR A 36 -2.60 0.23 3.39
N PHE A 37 -1.90 1.32 3.69
CA PHE A 37 -0.52 1.52 3.27
C PHE A 37 0.46 0.53 3.91
N ASP A 38 0.23 0.10 5.16
CA ASP A 38 1.09 -0.91 5.80
C ASP A 38 0.97 -2.26 5.11
N ALA A 39 -0.27 -2.73 4.91
CA ALA A 39 -0.53 -3.97 4.18
C ALA A 39 -0.03 -3.88 2.73
N GLY A 40 -0.25 -2.74 2.06
CA GLY A 40 0.24 -2.48 0.71
C GLY A 40 1.77 -2.46 0.61
N THR A 41 2.45 -1.89 1.59
CA THR A 41 3.92 -1.85 1.64
C THR A 41 4.51 -3.24 1.83
N ASN A 42 3.93 -4.06 2.72
CA ASN A 42 4.32 -5.46 2.89
C ASN A 42 4.12 -6.27 1.60
N LEU A 43 2.98 -6.08 0.91
CA LEU A 43 2.74 -6.70 -0.38
C LEU A 43 3.78 -6.28 -1.42
N MET A 44 4.14 -5.00 -1.47
CA MET A 44 5.15 -4.48 -2.39
C MET A 44 6.54 -5.06 -2.12
N TYR A 45 6.93 -5.24 -0.86
CA TYR A 45 8.17 -5.95 -0.52
C TYR A 45 8.16 -7.40 -1.00
N ALA A 46 7.05 -8.11 -0.81
CA ALA A 46 6.92 -9.50 -1.26
C ALA A 46 7.03 -9.62 -2.79
N VAL A 47 6.33 -8.75 -3.54
CA VAL A 47 6.41 -8.72 -5.00
C VAL A 47 7.81 -8.31 -5.47
N GLY A 48 8.42 -7.30 -4.83
CA GLY A 48 9.78 -6.86 -5.14
C GLY A 48 10.82 -7.96 -4.93
N ALA A 49 10.70 -8.76 -3.86
CA ALA A 49 11.56 -9.91 -3.61
C ALA A 49 11.40 -10.99 -4.70
N LEU A 50 10.16 -11.32 -5.08
CA LEU A 50 9.89 -12.31 -6.14
C LEU A 50 10.47 -11.86 -7.50
N LEU A 51 10.19 -10.62 -7.91
CA LEU A 51 10.70 -10.09 -9.18
C LEU A 51 12.22 -9.95 -9.17
N GLY A 52 12.81 -9.59 -8.02
CA GLY A 52 14.26 -9.55 -7.83
C GLY A 52 14.91 -10.92 -8.06
N LEU A 53 14.36 -11.98 -7.47
CA LEU A 53 14.83 -13.35 -7.67
C LEU A 53 14.69 -13.82 -9.12
N ILE A 54 13.56 -13.55 -9.76
CA ILE A 54 13.34 -13.90 -11.17
C ILE A 54 14.37 -13.20 -12.07
N GLY A 55 14.64 -11.92 -11.84
CA GLY A 55 15.66 -11.17 -12.56
C GLY A 55 17.07 -11.75 -12.39
N ALA A 56 17.42 -12.16 -11.16
CA ALA A 56 18.71 -12.78 -10.86
C ALA A 56 18.91 -14.09 -11.65
N VAL A 57 17.86 -14.93 -11.72
CA VAL A 57 17.90 -16.17 -12.50
C VAL A 57 18.16 -15.88 -13.99
N LYS A 58 17.52 -14.85 -14.57
CA LYS A 58 17.74 -14.48 -15.98
C LYS A 58 19.15 -13.97 -16.24
N VAL A 59 19.72 -13.19 -15.33
CA VAL A 59 21.13 -12.73 -15.40
C VAL A 59 22.07 -13.93 -15.36
N TYR A 60 21.85 -14.86 -14.43
CA TYR A 60 22.65 -16.08 -14.30
C TYR A 60 22.56 -16.98 -15.56
N GLN A 61 21.37 -17.12 -16.13
CA GLN A 61 21.19 -17.86 -17.39
C GLN A 61 22.00 -17.25 -18.53
N LYS A 62 21.97 -15.91 -18.70
CA LYS A 62 22.76 -15.19 -19.72
C LYS A 62 24.26 -15.33 -19.50
N TRP A 63 24.70 -15.29 -18.24
CA TRP A 63 26.10 -15.51 -17.88
C TRP A 63 26.55 -16.90 -18.32
N ASN A 64 25.78 -17.94 -17.99
CA ASN A 64 26.13 -19.31 -18.37
C ASN A 64 26.05 -19.58 -19.87
N SER A 65 25.25 -18.82 -20.62
CA SER A 65 25.22 -18.91 -22.08
C SER A 65 26.35 -18.15 -22.79
N GLY A 66 27.22 -17.44 -22.05
CA GLY A 66 28.31 -16.66 -22.63
C GLY A 66 27.86 -15.41 -23.39
N ASP A 67 26.68 -14.88 -23.07
CA ASP A 67 26.10 -13.72 -23.74
C ASP A 67 26.92 -12.45 -23.42
N GLN A 68 27.39 -11.73 -24.45
CA GLN A 68 28.21 -10.52 -24.29
C GLN A 68 27.44 -9.37 -23.61
N ASP A 69 26.10 -9.38 -23.66
CA ASP A 69 25.26 -8.37 -23.01
C ASP A 69 24.97 -8.68 -21.54
N THR A 70 25.55 -9.76 -20.97
CA THR A 70 25.29 -10.16 -19.57
C THR A 70 25.58 -9.02 -18.60
N GLY A 71 26.68 -8.27 -18.78
CA GLY A 71 27.01 -7.12 -17.92
C GLY A 71 25.95 -6.02 -17.97
N LYS A 72 25.41 -5.73 -19.16
CA LYS A 72 24.34 -4.74 -19.35
C LYS A 72 23.03 -5.20 -18.69
N VAL A 73 22.67 -6.49 -18.84
CA VAL A 73 21.47 -7.05 -18.22
C VAL A 73 21.61 -7.13 -16.70
N ALA A 74 22.78 -7.49 -16.19
CA ALA A 74 23.10 -7.50 -14.77
C ALA A 74 22.99 -6.09 -14.16
N ALA A 75 23.57 -5.08 -14.82
CA ALA A 75 23.47 -3.69 -14.38
C ALA A 75 22.02 -3.17 -14.38
N ALA A 76 21.25 -3.48 -15.42
CA ALA A 76 19.83 -3.10 -15.51
C ALA A 76 18.97 -3.77 -14.44
N TRP A 77 19.20 -5.05 -14.16
CA TRP A 77 18.55 -5.76 -13.06
C TRP A 77 18.91 -5.17 -11.69
N PHE A 78 20.20 -4.94 -11.45
CA PHE A 78 20.67 -4.39 -10.18
C PHE A 78 20.12 -2.98 -9.91
N GLY A 79 20.10 -2.12 -10.94
CA GLY A 79 19.47 -0.80 -10.87
C GLY A 79 17.98 -0.88 -10.52
N SER A 80 17.27 -1.85 -11.11
CA SER A 80 15.85 -2.09 -10.82
C SER A 80 15.62 -2.57 -9.39
N CYS A 81 16.50 -3.42 -8.85
CA CYS A 81 16.43 -3.87 -7.46
C CYS A 81 16.63 -2.72 -6.46
N ILE A 82 17.63 -1.85 -6.70
CA ILE A 82 17.85 -0.66 -5.85
C ILE A 82 16.63 0.26 -5.91
N PHE A 83 16.08 0.50 -7.11
CA PHE A 83 14.91 1.34 -7.28
C PHE A 83 13.71 0.85 -6.44
N LEU A 84 13.43 -0.46 -6.46
CA LEU A 84 12.35 -1.05 -5.65
C LEU A 84 12.53 -0.83 -4.14
N VAL A 85 13.77 -0.93 -3.64
CA VAL A 85 14.08 -0.66 -2.23
C VAL A 85 13.84 0.82 -1.89
N VAL A 86 14.29 1.72 -2.76
CA VAL A 86 14.13 3.17 -2.56
C VAL A 86 12.65 3.57 -2.59
N VAL A 87 11.87 3.06 -3.53
CA VAL A 87 10.42 3.34 -3.61
C VAL A 87 9.69 2.94 -2.33
N ALA A 88 10.05 1.80 -1.73
CA ALA A 88 9.45 1.39 -0.47
C ALA A 88 9.80 2.32 0.69
N THR A 89 11.04 2.81 0.76
CA THR A 89 11.44 3.81 1.76
C THR A 89 10.74 5.14 1.55
N VAL A 90 10.56 5.56 0.30
CA VAL A 90 9.87 6.81 -0.05
C VAL A 90 8.39 6.74 0.32
N ILE A 91 7.71 5.62 0.02
CA ILE A 91 6.30 5.41 0.41
C ILE A 91 6.17 5.46 1.93
N LYS A 92 7.01 4.74 2.68
CA LYS A 92 7.04 4.82 4.15
C LYS A 92 7.23 6.26 4.66
N SER A 93 8.15 7.00 4.06
CA SER A 93 8.44 8.40 4.41
C SER A 93 7.27 9.34 4.16
N PHE A 94 6.50 9.15 3.07
CA PHE A 94 5.31 9.97 2.78
C PHE A 94 4.13 9.68 3.73
N PHE A 95 4.01 8.45 4.22
CA PHE A 95 2.91 8.05 5.10
C PHE A 95 3.26 8.08 6.60
N GLY A 96 4.49 8.47 6.95
CA GLY A 96 4.92 8.64 8.33
C GLY A 96 5.01 7.32 9.12
N VAL A 97 5.39 6.23 8.44
CA VAL A 97 5.63 4.90 9.03
C VAL A 97 7.11 4.55 8.97
#